data_AF-A0A1J3CH73-F1
#
_entry.id   AF-A0A1J3CH73-F1
#
_cell.length_a   1.000
_cell.length_b   1.000
_cell.length_c   1.000
_cell.angle_alpha   90.00
_cell.angle_beta   90.00
_cell.angle_gamma   90.00
#
_symmetry.space_group_name_H-M   'P 1'
#
loop_
_entity.id
_entity.type
_entity.pdbx_description
1 polymer ?
#
loop_
_entity_poly.entity_id
_entity_poly.type
_entity_poly.pdbx_seq_one_letter_code
_entity_poly.pdbx_strand_id
1 'polypeptide(L)'
;IKTTGYLDIFQSGYKPPDEVIKTAASPKSNDEPLEIFWTSEDPNTRFYAYLYFAELDHLKRNESRTIKIFWNGSPVSGSFNPSSEYSMTLSNSRAFTGKDHWISVQKTSDSTLPPILNAIEIFSAQSLDEFPTTVEDVRAIESIKSTYKVNKVWSGDPCAPRLFPWEGVGCSFNNSNHQIKSLNLSSSGLQGPIALAFRNLSLLESLDLSNNILKGVVPEFLADLKN
;
A
#
# COMPACT_ATOMS: atom_id res chain seq x y z
N ILE A 1 18.75 -12.33 -11.11
CA ILE A 1 20.02 -12.53 -10.36
C ILE A 1 19.64 -12.80 -8.90
N LYS A 2 20.42 -13.61 -8.16
CA LYS A 2 20.16 -13.87 -6.74
C LYS A 2 21.47 -14.07 -5.97
N THR A 3 21.48 -13.73 -4.70
CA THR A 3 22.61 -14.01 -3.79
C THR A 3 22.16 -14.76 -2.54
N THR A 4 23.09 -15.48 -1.93
CA THR A 4 22.95 -16.03 -0.57
C THR A 4 23.83 -15.29 0.44
N GLY A 5 24.58 -14.28 -0.01
CA GLY A 5 25.42 -13.44 0.84
C GLY A 5 24.59 -12.65 1.85
N TYR A 6 25.25 -12.25 2.94
CA TYR A 6 24.65 -11.30 3.87
C TYR A 6 24.59 -9.91 3.23
N LEU A 7 23.44 -9.25 3.37
CA LEU A 7 23.22 -7.86 2.95
C LEU A 7 22.59 -7.12 4.12
N ASP A 8 23.17 -5.98 4.50
CA ASP A 8 22.55 -5.10 5.49
C ASP A 8 21.37 -4.33 4.86
N ILE A 9 20.15 -4.71 5.24
CA ILE A 9 18.92 -4.08 4.76
C ILE A 9 18.47 -2.89 5.62
N PHE A 10 19.16 -2.61 6.74
CA PHE A 10 18.70 -1.60 7.71
C PHE A 10 19.32 -0.22 7.48
N GLN A 11 20.45 -0.13 6.78
CA GLN A 11 21.17 1.12 6.55
C GLN A 11 20.33 2.20 5.85
N SER A 12 19.43 1.81 4.97
CA SER A 12 18.58 2.76 4.23
C SER A 12 17.48 3.39 5.09
N GLY A 13 17.23 2.88 6.30
CA GLY A 13 16.09 3.25 7.15
C GLY A 13 14.75 2.65 6.70
N TYR A 14 14.67 2.19 5.45
CA TYR A 14 13.57 1.38 4.92
C TYR A 14 13.84 -0.08 5.25
N LYS A 15 12.78 -0.85 5.57
CA LYS A 15 12.89 -2.27 5.97
C LYS A 15 12.23 -3.20 4.94
N PRO A 16 12.72 -3.23 3.69
CA PRO A 16 12.21 -4.17 2.70
C PRO A 16 12.47 -5.62 3.14
N PRO A 17 11.64 -6.60 2.74
CA PRO A 17 11.88 -8.00 3.06
C PRO A 17 13.24 -8.49 2.52
N ASP A 18 14.02 -9.16 3.37
CA ASP A 18 15.35 -9.69 3.04
C ASP A 18 15.35 -10.59 1.79
N GLU A 19 14.36 -11.47 1.67
CA GLU A 19 14.21 -12.38 0.53
C GLU A 19 14.05 -11.65 -0.80
N VAL A 20 13.37 -10.49 -0.80
CA VAL A 20 13.17 -9.68 -2.00
C VAL A 20 14.49 -9.01 -2.38
N ILE A 21 15.18 -8.39 -1.43
CA ILE A 21 16.45 -7.69 -1.68
C ILE A 21 17.55 -8.64 -2.15
N LYS A 22 17.53 -9.91 -1.74
CA LYS A 22 18.49 -10.93 -2.22
C LYS A 22 18.26 -11.39 -3.65
N THR A 23 17.25 -10.86 -4.34
CA THR A 23 16.98 -11.09 -5.75
C THR A 23 16.95 -9.79 -6.53
N ALA A 24 17.27 -9.85 -7.82
CA ALA A 24 17.17 -8.68 -8.70
C ALA A 24 16.76 -9.06 -10.12
N ALA A 25 15.93 -8.22 -10.71
CA ALA A 25 15.66 -8.19 -12.14
C ALA A 25 16.85 -7.59 -12.88
N SER A 26 17.10 -8.08 -14.09
CA SER A 26 18.10 -7.58 -15.05
C SER A 26 17.51 -7.75 -16.44
N PRO A 27 17.78 -6.85 -17.39
CA PRO A 27 17.34 -7.00 -18.77
C PRO A 27 18.03 -8.21 -19.41
N LYS A 28 17.40 -8.76 -20.46
CA LYS A 28 17.94 -9.91 -21.21
C LYS A 28 19.16 -9.51 -22.04
N SER A 29 19.13 -8.31 -22.61
CA SER A 29 20.25 -7.72 -23.34
C SER A 29 21.07 -6.81 -22.41
N ASN A 30 22.39 -6.84 -22.57
CA ASN A 30 23.31 -6.11 -21.70
C ASN A 30 23.24 -4.58 -21.83
N ASP A 31 22.66 -4.08 -22.92
CA ASP A 31 22.53 -2.65 -23.22
C ASP A 31 21.09 -2.14 -23.07
N GLU A 32 20.14 -3.04 -22.82
CA GLU A 32 18.74 -2.65 -22.65
C GLU A 32 18.49 -2.07 -21.25
N PRO A 33 17.53 -1.14 -21.12
CA PRO A 33 17.05 -0.67 -19.83
C PRO A 33 16.03 -1.63 -19.20
N LEU A 34 15.82 -1.51 -17.89
CA LEU A 34 14.61 -2.03 -17.24
C LEU A 34 13.54 -0.95 -17.27
N GLU A 35 12.39 -1.28 -17.83
CA GLU A 35 11.29 -0.35 -18.04
C GLU A 35 10.05 -0.75 -17.23
N ILE A 36 9.48 0.23 -16.53
CA ILE A 36 8.24 0.09 -15.77
C ILE A 36 7.30 1.21 -16.21
N PHE A 37 6.11 0.82 -16.64
CA PHE A 37 5.12 1.74 -17.18
C PHE A 37 3.76 1.56 -16.52
N TRP A 38 3.09 2.66 -16.23
CA TRP A 38 1.67 2.68 -15.90
C TRP A 38 1.01 3.98 -16.33
N THR A 39 -0.31 3.94 -16.44
CA THR A 39 -1.16 5.10 -16.73
C THR A 39 -2.03 5.38 -15.51
N SER A 40 -2.04 6.63 -15.05
CA SER A 40 -2.91 7.13 -13.99
C SER A 40 -4.30 7.46 -14.54
N GLU A 41 -5.34 7.15 -13.76
CA GLU A 41 -6.71 7.55 -14.08
C GLU A 41 -6.91 9.07 -13.96
N ASP A 42 -6.38 9.67 -12.89
CA ASP A 42 -6.34 11.12 -12.69
C ASP A 42 -4.90 11.65 -12.88
N PRO A 43 -4.64 12.52 -13.88
CA PRO A 43 -3.33 13.13 -14.12
C PRO A 43 -2.78 13.95 -12.94
N ASN A 44 -3.63 14.37 -12.01
CA ASN A 44 -3.23 15.12 -10.81
C ASN A 44 -2.80 14.21 -9.65
N THR A 45 -2.97 12.89 -9.79
CA THR A 45 -2.51 11.93 -8.79
C THR A 45 -1.01 12.10 -8.58
N ARG A 46 -0.62 12.18 -7.32
CA ARG A 46 0.77 12.37 -6.89
C ARG A 46 1.38 11.01 -6.58
N PHE A 47 2.44 10.64 -7.26
CA PHE A 47 3.13 9.36 -7.03
C PHE A 47 4.49 9.54 -6.36
N TYR A 48 4.81 8.63 -5.45
CA TYR A 48 6.13 8.46 -4.86
C TYR A 48 6.60 7.05 -5.12
N ALA A 49 7.81 6.92 -5.66
CA ALA A 49 8.43 5.64 -5.97
C ALA A 49 9.67 5.45 -5.09
N TYR A 50 9.82 4.26 -4.55
CA TYR A 50 10.98 3.81 -3.80
C TYR A 50 11.58 2.63 -4.56
N LEU A 51 12.81 2.80 -5.06
CA LEU A 51 13.53 1.78 -5.80
C LEU A 51 14.68 1.27 -4.94
N TYR A 52 14.78 -0.05 -4.86
CA TYR A 52 15.74 -0.73 -4.00
C TYR A 52 16.82 -1.41 -4.84
N PHE A 53 18.08 -1.18 -4.45
CA PHE A 53 19.24 -1.72 -5.14
C PHE A 53 20.23 -2.36 -4.16
N ALA A 54 20.78 -3.50 -4.54
CA ALA A 54 21.94 -4.12 -3.93
C ALA A 54 22.71 -4.89 -5.01
N GLU A 55 24.03 -4.79 -5.04
CA GLU A 55 24.85 -5.57 -5.95
C GLU A 55 24.87 -7.03 -5.45
N LEU A 56 24.40 -7.93 -6.30
CA LEU A 56 24.26 -9.34 -5.96
C LEU A 56 25.40 -10.18 -6.53
N ASP A 57 26.12 -9.64 -7.52
CA ASP A 57 27.26 -10.30 -8.17
C ASP A 57 28.58 -9.91 -7.49
N HIS A 58 29.52 -10.86 -7.43
CA HIS A 58 30.90 -10.57 -7.04
C HIS A 58 31.66 -10.00 -8.25
N LEU A 59 31.70 -8.68 -8.35
CA LEU A 59 32.30 -7.98 -9.49
C LEU A 59 33.82 -8.18 -9.55
N LYS A 60 34.34 -8.52 -10.73
CA LYS A 60 35.79 -8.51 -11.00
C LYS A 60 36.31 -7.08 -11.12
N ARG A 61 37.64 -6.91 -11.07
CA ARG A 61 38.32 -5.60 -11.14
C ARG A 61 37.99 -4.78 -12.40
N ASN A 62 37.60 -5.43 -13.50
CA ASN A 62 37.23 -4.81 -14.76
C ASN A 62 35.71 -4.78 -14.99
N GLU A 63 34.90 -5.23 -14.02
CA GLU A 63 33.45 -5.23 -14.10
C GLU A 63 32.90 -4.11 -13.21
N SER A 64 31.97 -3.33 -13.76
CA SER A 64 31.31 -2.24 -13.06
C SER A 64 29.81 -2.21 -13.39
N ARG A 65 29.00 -1.93 -12.36
CA ARG A 65 27.59 -1.64 -12.52
C ARG A 65 27.31 -0.22 -12.03
N THR A 66 27.12 0.68 -12.99
CA THR A 66 26.80 2.08 -12.77
C THR A 66 25.44 2.35 -13.40
N ILE A 67 24.48 2.77 -12.58
CA ILE A 67 23.06 2.87 -12.94
C ILE A 67 22.64 4.33 -12.92
N LYS A 68 21.74 4.69 -13.84
CA LYS A 68 21.04 5.98 -13.85
C LYS A 68 19.56 5.77 -14.10
N ILE A 69 18.73 6.49 -13.34
CA ILE A 69 17.27 6.34 -13.38
C ILE A 69 16.66 7.57 -14.07
N PHE A 70 15.69 7.32 -14.93
CA PHE A 70 14.92 8.32 -15.63
C PHE A 70 13.43 8.13 -15.36
N TRP A 71 12.70 9.24 -15.36
CA TRP A 71 11.26 9.34 -15.29
C TRP A 71 10.74 10.14 -16.47
N ASN A 72 9.90 9.54 -17.31
CA ASN A 72 9.39 10.18 -18.53
C ASN A 72 10.51 10.86 -19.34
N GLY A 73 11.67 10.19 -19.44
CA GLY A 73 12.87 10.69 -20.12
C GLY A 73 13.73 11.69 -19.34
N SER A 74 13.28 12.18 -18.17
CA SER A 74 14.04 13.12 -17.34
C SER A 74 14.81 12.39 -16.23
N PRO A 75 16.09 12.72 -15.98
CA PRO A 75 16.87 12.05 -14.94
C PRO A 75 16.34 12.40 -13.55
N VAL A 76 16.11 11.38 -12.70
CA VAL A 76 15.60 11.58 -11.33
C VAL A 76 16.69 11.50 -10.26
N SER A 77 17.85 10.94 -10.61
CA SER A 77 19.01 10.83 -9.74
C SER A 77 20.31 11.07 -10.51
N GLY A 78 21.40 11.30 -9.78
CA GLY A 78 22.75 11.08 -10.31
C GLY A 78 22.98 9.60 -10.62
N SER A 79 24.07 9.31 -11.33
CA SER A 79 24.52 7.93 -11.52
C SER A 79 25.07 7.37 -10.20
N PHE A 80 24.87 6.09 -9.94
CA PHE A 80 25.30 5.43 -8.70
C PHE A 80 25.69 3.98 -8.93
N ASN A 81 26.44 3.41 -7.99
CA ASN A 81 26.88 2.02 -8.02
C ASN A 81 26.22 1.28 -6.84
N PRO A 82 25.44 0.21 -7.08
CA PRO A 82 24.89 -0.60 -6.00
C PRO A 82 26.00 -1.19 -5.11
N SER A 83 25.73 -1.27 -3.80
CA SER A 83 26.66 -1.86 -2.82
C SER A 83 26.40 -3.36 -2.68
N SER A 84 27.47 -4.15 -2.53
CA SER A 84 27.37 -5.58 -2.20
C SER A 84 27.32 -5.86 -0.70
N GLU A 85 27.40 -4.82 0.13
CA GLU A 85 27.39 -4.93 1.59
C GLU A 85 26.03 -4.55 2.20
N TYR A 86 25.30 -3.66 1.53
CA TYR A 86 24.04 -3.11 2.04
C TYR A 86 23.07 -2.77 0.92
N SER A 87 21.78 -2.77 1.24
CA SER A 87 20.74 -2.28 0.34
C SER A 87 20.67 -0.76 0.37
N MET A 88 20.53 -0.14 -0.79
CA MET A 88 20.25 1.28 -0.94
C MET A 88 18.83 1.50 -1.48
N THR A 89 18.24 2.62 -1.07
CA THR A 89 16.91 3.03 -1.49
C THR A 89 16.99 4.39 -2.14
N LEU A 90 16.45 4.51 -3.34
CA LEU A 90 16.31 5.78 -4.04
C LEU A 90 14.84 6.14 -4.16
N SER A 91 14.53 7.38 -3.78
CA SER A 91 13.16 7.90 -3.82
C SER A 91 13.12 9.30 -4.40
N ASN A 92 12.00 9.65 -5.01
CA ASN A 92 11.76 11.00 -5.49
C ASN A 92 11.43 11.96 -4.34
N SER A 93 12.10 13.11 -4.31
CA SER A 93 11.85 14.17 -3.32
C SER A 93 10.58 14.98 -3.62
N ARG A 94 10.12 14.97 -4.87
CA ARG A 94 8.90 15.63 -5.33
C ARG A 94 7.99 14.62 -6.00
N ALA A 95 6.69 14.70 -5.71
CA ALA A 95 5.70 13.83 -6.32
C ALA A 95 5.78 13.88 -7.85
N PHE A 96 5.70 12.71 -8.48
CA PHE A 96 5.46 12.63 -9.91
C PHE A 96 3.97 12.81 -10.19
N THR A 97 3.66 13.57 -11.24
CA THR A 97 2.30 13.82 -11.71
C THR A 97 2.26 13.67 -13.22
N GLY A 98 1.07 13.51 -13.79
CA GLY A 98 0.85 13.25 -15.21
C GLY A 98 -0.04 12.05 -15.45
N LYS A 99 -0.45 11.87 -16.71
CA LYS A 99 -1.28 10.74 -17.13
C LYS A 99 -0.44 9.46 -17.27
N ASP A 100 0.70 9.56 -17.93
CA ASP A 100 1.56 8.42 -18.23
C ASP A 100 2.87 8.53 -17.42
N HIS A 101 3.29 7.39 -16.88
CA HIS A 101 4.43 7.28 -15.99
C HIS A 101 5.35 6.17 -16.48
N TRP A 102 6.61 6.52 -16.68
CA TRP A 102 7.61 5.66 -17.28
C TRP A 102 8.92 5.76 -16.50
N ILE A 103 9.24 4.72 -15.73
CA ILE A 103 10.53 4.59 -15.04
C ILE A 103 11.46 3.76 -15.93
N SER A 104 12.61 4.33 -16.26
CA SER A 104 13.68 3.65 -16.99
C SER A 104 14.93 3.57 -16.13
N VAL A 105 15.35 2.35 -15.79
CA VAL A 105 16.59 2.08 -15.09
C VAL A 105 17.62 1.65 -16.13
N GLN A 106 18.60 2.51 -16.38
CA GLN A 106 19.57 2.34 -17.46
C GLN A 106 20.97 2.17 -16.90
N LYS A 107 21.83 1.42 -17.60
CA LYS A 107 23.27 1.48 -17.33
C LYS A 107 23.86 2.76 -17.93
N THR A 108 24.94 3.26 -17.36
CA THR A 108 25.72 4.34 -17.97
C THR A 108 26.72 3.81 -18.99
N SER A 109 27.27 4.70 -19.83
CA SER A 109 28.23 4.33 -20.88
C SER A 109 29.54 3.73 -20.36
N ASP A 110 29.92 4.04 -19.13
CA ASP A 110 31.11 3.53 -18.42
C ASP A 110 30.83 2.24 -17.62
N SER A 111 29.58 1.77 -17.61
CA SER A 111 29.20 0.53 -16.95
C SER A 111 29.39 -0.68 -17.89
N THR A 112 30.04 -1.73 -17.40
CA THR A 112 30.23 -2.96 -18.17
C THR A 112 29.06 -3.94 -18.05
N LEU A 113 28.29 -3.85 -16.96
CA LEU A 113 27.18 -4.74 -16.65
C LEU A 113 25.82 -4.06 -16.87
N PRO A 114 24.75 -4.83 -17.17
CA PRO A 114 23.40 -4.28 -17.31
C PRO A 114 22.88 -3.65 -16.01
N PRO A 115 21.83 -2.82 -16.04
CA PRO A 115 21.20 -2.35 -14.81
C PRO A 115 20.52 -3.51 -14.06
N ILE A 116 20.37 -3.37 -12.75
CA ILE A 116 19.60 -4.30 -11.90
C ILE A 116 18.58 -3.53 -11.07
N LEU A 117 17.51 -4.20 -10.66
CA LEU A 117 16.52 -3.66 -9.74
C LEU A 117 16.05 -4.77 -8.79
N ASN A 118 16.20 -4.57 -7.49
CA ASN A 118 15.85 -5.58 -6.48
C ASN A 118 14.36 -5.51 -6.16
N ALA A 119 13.85 -4.31 -5.90
CA ALA A 119 12.43 -4.08 -5.63
C ALA A 119 12.02 -2.67 -6.05
N ILE A 120 10.70 -2.47 -6.17
CA ILE A 120 10.09 -1.17 -6.33
C ILE A 120 8.78 -1.10 -5.55
N GLU A 121 8.56 0.00 -4.85
CA GLU A 121 7.28 0.36 -4.26
C GLU A 121 6.80 1.66 -4.89
N ILE A 122 5.54 1.69 -5.35
CA ILE A 122 4.92 2.88 -5.93
C ILE A 122 3.68 3.21 -5.11
N PHE A 123 3.67 4.39 -4.51
CA PHE A 123 2.58 4.89 -3.68
C PHE A 123 1.90 6.07 -4.38
N SER A 124 0.58 6.03 -4.48
CA SER A 124 -0.22 7.23 -4.78
C SER A 124 -0.54 7.96 -3.48
N ALA A 125 -0.22 9.24 -3.40
CA ALA A 125 -0.60 10.08 -2.28
C ALA A 125 -2.09 10.42 -2.39
N GLN A 126 -2.86 9.94 -1.41
CA GLN A 126 -4.25 10.32 -1.24
C GLN A 126 -4.34 11.69 -0.59
N SER A 127 -5.30 12.51 -1.04
CA SER A 127 -5.59 13.74 -0.32
C SER A 127 -6.24 13.40 1.02
N LEU A 128 -5.76 14.03 2.09
CA LEU A 128 -6.38 13.99 3.41
C LEU A 128 -7.40 15.12 3.60
N ASP A 129 -7.68 15.91 2.56
CA ASP A 129 -8.73 16.94 2.57
C ASP A 129 -10.15 16.34 2.56
N GLU A 130 -10.27 15.02 2.69
CA GLU A 130 -11.55 14.34 2.81
C GLU A 130 -12.11 14.47 4.24
N PHE A 131 -13.44 14.45 4.33
CA PHE A 131 -14.10 14.50 5.62
C PHE A 131 -13.90 13.16 6.36
N PRO A 132 -13.66 13.17 7.68
CA PRO A 132 -13.50 11.94 8.45
C PRO A 132 -14.85 11.23 8.63
N THR A 133 -14.79 9.96 9.04
CA THR A 133 -15.97 9.28 9.58
C THR A 133 -16.43 9.99 10.86
N THR A 134 -17.74 10.08 11.08
CA THR A 134 -18.28 10.63 12.34
C THR A 134 -17.70 9.92 13.55
N VAL A 135 -17.41 10.69 14.61
CA VAL A 135 -16.78 10.14 15.81
C VAL A 135 -17.68 9.07 16.46
N GLU A 136 -19.00 9.22 16.34
CA GLU A 136 -20.00 8.27 16.83
C GLU A 136 -19.88 6.92 16.13
N ASP A 137 -19.76 6.89 14.81
CA ASP A 137 -19.62 5.66 14.03
C ASP A 137 -18.25 5.00 14.28
N VAL A 138 -17.17 5.80 14.40
CA VAL A 138 -15.84 5.30 14.78
C VAL A 138 -15.88 4.62 16.15
N ARG A 139 -16.50 5.25 17.15
CA ARG A 139 -16.63 4.64 18.50
C ARG A 139 -17.47 3.36 18.45
N ALA A 140 -18.55 3.36 17.68
CA ALA A 140 -19.43 2.20 17.54
C ALA A 140 -18.69 1.01 16.92
N ILE A 141 -17.99 1.22 15.79
CA ILE A 141 -17.27 0.14 15.11
C ILE A 141 -16.06 -0.35 15.89
N GLU A 142 -15.34 0.52 16.61
CA GLU A 142 -14.26 0.10 17.53
C GLU A 142 -14.81 -0.73 18.70
N SER A 143 -15.99 -0.37 19.23
CA SER A 143 -16.67 -1.17 20.26
C SER A 143 -17.09 -2.54 19.73
N ILE A 144 -17.63 -2.62 18.51
CA ILE A 144 -17.99 -3.89 17.84
C ILE A 144 -16.74 -4.75 17.62
N LYS A 145 -15.67 -4.15 17.05
CA LYS A 145 -14.38 -4.79 16.81
C LYS A 145 -13.80 -5.38 18.09
N SER A 146 -13.82 -4.62 19.17
CA SER A 146 -13.34 -5.07 20.49
C SER A 146 -14.21 -6.17 21.09
N THR A 147 -15.55 -6.02 21.03
CA THR A 147 -16.51 -6.98 21.60
C THR A 147 -16.37 -8.37 20.98
N TYR A 148 -16.24 -8.42 19.65
CA TYR A 148 -16.20 -9.69 18.93
C TYR A 148 -14.80 -10.15 18.54
N LYS A 149 -13.77 -9.34 18.83
CA LYS A 149 -12.39 -9.58 18.40
C LYS A 149 -12.31 -9.82 16.89
N VAL A 150 -12.95 -8.95 16.11
CA VAL A 150 -13.06 -9.08 14.65
C VAL A 150 -11.65 -9.15 14.04
N ASN A 151 -11.36 -10.27 13.36
CA ASN A 151 -10.06 -10.52 12.73
C ASN A 151 -10.04 -10.04 11.27
N LYS A 152 -10.32 -8.75 11.06
CA LYS A 152 -10.20 -8.06 9.76
C LYS A 152 -9.07 -7.04 9.83
N VAL A 153 -8.48 -6.71 8.68
CA VAL A 153 -7.44 -5.68 8.56
C VAL A 153 -8.10 -4.30 8.58
N TRP A 154 -8.69 -3.94 9.72
CA TRP A 154 -9.32 -2.66 9.97
C TRP A 154 -8.34 -1.74 10.71
N SER A 155 -7.82 -0.74 10.01
CA SER A 155 -6.90 0.25 10.55
C SER A 155 -7.15 1.61 9.91
N GLY A 156 -7.04 2.69 10.70
CA GLY A 156 -7.30 4.06 10.23
C GLY A 156 -8.76 4.48 10.34
N ASP A 157 -9.21 5.31 9.41
CA ASP A 157 -10.60 5.78 9.36
C ASP A 157 -11.48 4.77 8.59
N PRO A 158 -12.68 4.40 9.09
CA PRO A 158 -13.52 3.38 8.45
C PRO A 158 -14.02 3.70 7.04
N CYS A 159 -14.23 4.98 6.73
CA CYS A 159 -14.79 5.46 5.47
C CYS A 159 -13.86 6.38 4.67
N ALA A 160 -12.74 6.82 5.26
CA ALA A 160 -11.77 7.69 4.61
C ALA A 160 -10.42 6.96 4.39
N PRO A 161 -9.82 7.08 3.19
CA PRO A 161 -10.32 7.82 2.03
C PRO A 161 -11.52 7.13 1.34
N ARG A 162 -12.36 7.90 0.66
CA ARG A 162 -13.63 7.48 0.03
C ARG A 162 -13.49 6.30 -0.92
N LEU A 163 -12.33 6.20 -1.59
CA LEU A 163 -12.01 5.12 -2.52
C LEU A 163 -11.60 3.82 -1.81
N PHE A 164 -11.28 3.87 -0.51
CA PHE A 164 -10.76 2.75 0.28
C PHE A 164 -11.43 2.64 1.65
N PRO A 165 -12.77 2.52 1.72
CA PRO A 165 -13.43 2.17 2.98
C PRO A 165 -12.95 0.79 3.46
N TRP A 166 -13.07 0.55 4.76
CA TRP A 166 -12.74 -0.75 5.33
C TRP A 166 -13.51 -1.89 4.66
N GLU A 167 -12.86 -3.06 4.54
CA GLU A 167 -13.48 -4.23 3.96
C GLU A 167 -14.77 -4.62 4.72
N GLY A 168 -15.89 -4.68 4.00
CA GLY A 168 -17.22 -4.96 4.54
C GLY A 168 -17.94 -3.73 5.11
N VAL A 169 -17.36 -2.54 5.07
CA VAL A 169 -18.01 -1.29 5.48
C VAL A 169 -18.45 -0.53 4.23
N GLY A 170 -19.74 -0.25 4.11
CA GLY A 170 -20.28 0.69 3.13
C GLY A 170 -20.58 2.04 3.76
N CYS A 171 -20.22 3.11 3.07
CA CYS A 171 -20.24 4.46 3.62
C CYS A 171 -21.15 5.39 2.82
N SER A 172 -21.78 6.32 3.53
CA SER A 172 -22.43 7.50 2.96
C SER A 172 -21.47 8.68 3.05
N PHE A 173 -21.33 9.42 1.95
CA PHE A 173 -20.40 10.54 1.83
C PHE A 173 -21.17 11.86 1.79
N ASN A 174 -21.05 12.67 2.84
CA ASN A 174 -21.62 14.02 2.91
C ASN A 174 -20.50 15.08 2.90
N ASN A 175 -20.85 16.34 2.62
CA ASN A 175 -19.89 17.47 2.57
C ASN A 175 -19.45 17.96 3.97
N SER A 176 -19.42 17.08 4.98
CA SER A 176 -19.07 17.43 6.37
C SER A 176 -18.48 16.26 7.14
N ASN A 177 -18.98 15.03 6.91
CA ASN A 177 -18.48 13.79 7.48
C ASN A 177 -18.93 12.60 6.64
N HIS A 178 -18.22 11.48 6.80
CA HIS A 178 -18.63 10.19 6.30
C HIS A 178 -19.36 9.43 7.42
N GLN A 179 -20.31 8.57 7.05
CA GLN A 179 -21.06 7.76 8.00
C GLN A 179 -21.20 6.33 7.49
N ILE A 180 -21.20 5.36 8.39
CA ILE A 180 -21.38 3.95 8.08
C ILE A 180 -22.84 3.70 7.76
N LYS A 181 -23.06 3.22 6.55
CA LYS A 181 -24.37 2.97 5.95
C LYS A 181 -24.67 1.48 5.82
N SER A 182 -23.64 0.66 5.61
CA SER A 182 -23.78 -0.80 5.64
C SER A 182 -22.58 -1.46 6.31
N LEU A 183 -22.82 -2.61 6.92
CA LEU A 183 -21.80 -3.39 7.60
C LEU A 183 -21.98 -4.88 7.34
N ASN A 184 -20.97 -5.50 6.75
CA ASN A 184 -20.88 -6.94 6.52
C ASN A 184 -19.84 -7.55 7.47
N LEU A 185 -20.35 -8.28 8.44
CA LEU A 185 -19.59 -9.10 9.38
C LEU A 185 -19.95 -10.59 9.23
N SER A 186 -20.45 -10.98 8.05
CA SER A 186 -20.74 -12.37 7.77
C SER A 186 -19.47 -13.22 7.93
N SER A 187 -19.63 -14.46 8.40
CA SER A 187 -18.54 -15.43 8.56
C SER A 187 -17.32 -14.91 9.36
N SER A 188 -17.51 -13.91 10.22
CA SER A 188 -16.42 -13.25 10.95
C SER A 188 -16.17 -13.84 12.34
N GLY A 189 -16.78 -15.00 12.64
CA GLY A 189 -16.58 -15.75 13.88
C GLY A 189 -17.20 -15.10 15.12
N LEU A 190 -18.18 -14.21 14.94
CA LEU A 190 -18.84 -13.51 16.05
C LEU A 190 -19.53 -14.52 16.97
N GLN A 191 -19.36 -14.32 18.28
CA GLN A 191 -19.92 -15.16 19.34
C GLN A 191 -20.63 -14.31 20.38
N GLY A 192 -21.67 -14.88 21.03
CA GLY A 192 -22.43 -14.19 22.08
C GLY A 192 -23.62 -13.39 21.53
N PRO A 193 -24.22 -12.49 22.34
CA PRO A 193 -25.37 -11.69 21.93
C PRO A 193 -24.99 -10.60 20.94
N ILE A 194 -26.00 -10.10 20.21
CA ILE A 194 -25.86 -8.93 19.33
C ILE A 194 -25.65 -7.69 20.22
N ALA A 195 -24.54 -6.99 20.02
CA ALA A 195 -24.09 -5.90 20.87
C ALA A 195 -24.93 -4.64 20.65
N LEU A 196 -25.20 -3.91 21.74
CA LEU A 196 -25.89 -2.62 21.67
C LEU A 196 -25.11 -1.56 20.86
N ALA A 197 -23.80 -1.76 20.66
CA ALA A 197 -22.97 -0.87 19.84
C ALA A 197 -23.47 -0.72 18.40
N PHE A 198 -24.13 -1.75 17.82
CA PHE A 198 -24.73 -1.65 16.49
C PHE A 198 -25.82 -0.56 16.42
N ARG A 199 -26.53 -0.27 17.52
CA ARG A 199 -27.54 0.80 17.60
C ARG A 199 -26.95 2.19 17.36
N ASN A 200 -25.67 2.38 17.66
CA ASN A 200 -25.02 3.69 17.55
C ASN A 200 -24.62 4.03 16.10
N LEU A 201 -24.70 3.08 15.17
CA LEU A 201 -24.54 3.30 13.73
C LEU A 201 -25.85 3.88 13.17
N SER A 202 -26.08 5.18 13.40
CA SER A 202 -27.39 5.83 13.21
C SER A 202 -27.93 5.90 11.77
N LEU A 203 -27.06 5.72 10.77
CA LEU A 203 -27.43 5.64 9.35
C LEU A 203 -27.29 4.22 8.77
N LEU A 204 -27.16 3.20 9.62
CA LEU A 204 -27.05 1.82 9.18
C LEU A 204 -28.37 1.37 8.54
N GLU A 205 -28.31 1.02 7.26
CA GLU A 205 -29.42 0.49 6.47
C GLU A 205 -29.29 -1.01 6.21
N SER A 206 -28.06 -1.53 6.18
CA SER A 206 -27.81 -2.95 5.93
C SER A 206 -26.79 -3.51 6.91
N LEU A 207 -27.17 -4.59 7.61
CA LEU A 207 -26.32 -5.31 8.55
C LEU A 207 -26.34 -6.82 8.24
N ASP A 208 -25.21 -7.35 7.79
CA ASP A 208 -25.06 -8.79 7.54
C ASP A 208 -24.24 -9.44 8.64
N LEU A 209 -24.90 -10.27 9.46
CA LEU A 209 -24.31 -11.08 10.53
C LEU A 209 -24.39 -12.58 10.25
N SER A 210 -24.68 -12.97 9.00
CA SER A 210 -24.86 -14.37 8.62
C SER A 210 -23.60 -15.23 8.87
N ASN A 211 -23.79 -16.54 9.03
CA ASN A 211 -22.69 -17.49 9.23
C ASN A 211 -21.80 -17.20 10.46
N ASN A 212 -22.37 -16.63 11.52
CA ASN A 212 -21.73 -16.45 12.82
C ASN A 212 -22.35 -17.37 13.89
N ILE A 213 -21.78 -17.38 15.09
CA ILE A 213 -22.20 -18.23 16.23
C ILE A 213 -22.82 -17.33 17.32
N LEU A 214 -23.71 -16.44 16.88
CA LEU A 214 -24.43 -15.53 17.77
C LEU A 214 -25.48 -16.30 18.59
N LYS A 215 -25.69 -15.87 19.84
CA LYS A 215 -26.61 -16.51 20.80
C LYS A 215 -27.40 -15.45 21.56
N GLY A 216 -28.60 -15.79 22.01
CA GLY A 216 -29.46 -14.89 22.78
C GLY A 216 -30.58 -14.29 21.95
N VAL A 217 -31.22 -13.24 22.47
CA VAL A 217 -32.37 -12.60 21.84
C VAL A 217 -31.94 -11.68 20.70
N VAL A 218 -32.75 -11.59 19.65
CA VAL A 218 -32.61 -10.58 18.61
C VAL A 218 -33.03 -9.23 19.21
N PRO A 219 -32.14 -8.23 19.31
CA PRO A 219 -32.48 -6.96 19.93
C PRO A 219 -33.52 -6.18 19.12
N GLU A 220 -34.46 -5.55 19.83
CA GLU A 220 -35.54 -4.77 19.22
C GLU A 220 -35.03 -3.56 18.41
N PHE A 221 -33.89 -2.98 18.80
CA PHE A 221 -33.30 -1.84 18.07
C PHE A 221 -32.96 -2.16 16.61
N LEU A 222 -32.85 -3.44 16.24
CA LEU A 222 -32.62 -3.84 14.84
C LEU A 222 -33.82 -3.56 13.95
N ALA A 223 -35.02 -3.41 14.52
CA ALA A 223 -36.21 -2.97 13.80
C ALA A 223 -36.17 -1.47 13.45
N ASP A 224 -35.32 -0.69 14.12
CA ASP A 224 -35.16 0.76 13.91
C ASP A 224 -34.09 1.10 12.84
N LEU A 225 -33.50 0.09 12.18
CA LEU A 225 -32.57 0.33 11.09
C LEU A 225 -33.25 1.10 9.96
N LYS A 226 -32.51 1.99 9.31
CA LYS A 226 -33.08 2.83 8.26
C LYS A 226 -33.35 2.00 7.00
N ASN A 227 -34.43 2.34 6.28
CA ASN A 227 -34.76 1.78 4.97
C ASN A 227 -34.20 2.66 3.85
#